data_AF-A0A7K6DTZ1-F1
#
_entry.id   AF-A0A7K6DTZ1-F1
#
_cell.length_a   1.000
_cell.length_b   1.000
_cell.length_c   1.000
_cell.angle_alpha   90.00
_cell.angle_beta   90.00
_cell.angle_gamma   90.00
#
_symmetry.space_group_name_H-M   'P 1'
#
loop_
_entity.id
_entity.type
_entity.pdbx_description
1 polymer ?
#
loop_
_entity_poly.entity_id
_entity_poly.type
_entity_poly.pdbx_seq_one_letter_code
_entity_poly.pdbx_strand_id
1 'polypeptide(L)' 'EQRRLSLRTFRFPGYNESSKDGDLMLLRLQVPAHLSRQVSPLPLAHTCAAPGTTCQISGWGSTTSP' A
#
# COMPACT_ATOMS: atom_id res chain seq x y z
N GLU A 1 14.24 -7.71 -8.40
CA GLU A 1 12.97 -8.14 -7.78
C GLU A 1 13.26 -9.02 -6.57
N GLN A 2 12.42 -8.96 -5.51
CA GLN A 2 12.54 -9.83 -4.33
C GLN A 2 11.19 -10.46 -4.01
N ARG A 3 11.04 -11.76 -4.24
CA ARG A 3 9.81 -12.50 -3.90
C ARG A 3 9.82 -12.89 -2.41
N ARG A 4 8.69 -12.70 -1.73
CA ARG A 4 8.49 -13.01 -0.31
C ARG A 4 7.10 -13.57 -0.08
N LEU A 5 6.98 -14.54 0.82
CA LEU A 5 5.70 -15.02 1.31
C LEU A 5 5.16 -14.10 2.41
N SER A 6 3.84 -13.91 2.42
CA SER A 6 3.15 -13.31 3.56
C SER A 6 3.08 -14.34 4.69
N LEU A 7 3.56 -13.95 5.87
CA LEU A 7 3.42 -14.73 7.09
C LEU A 7 2.05 -14.52 7.74
N ARG A 8 1.57 -13.26 7.71
CA ARG A 8 0.31 -12.88 8.36
C ARG A 8 -0.26 -11.63 7.73
N THR A 9 -1.59 -11.57 7.67
CA THR A 9 -2.36 -10.42 7.20
C THR A 9 -3.13 -9.80 8.37
N PHE A 10 -3.24 -8.47 8.36
CA PHE A 10 -3.97 -7.70 9.37
C PHE A 10 -4.87 -6.71 8.64
N ARG A 11 -6.15 -7.06 8.48
CA ARG A 11 -7.15 -6.15 7.92
C ARG A 11 -7.51 -5.08 8.93
N PHE A 12 -7.78 -3.87 8.46
CA PHE A 12 -8.27 -2.81 9.32
C PHE A 12 -9.58 -3.26 10.00
N PRO A 13 -9.69 -3.24 11.34
CA PRO A 13 -10.86 -3.76 12.04
C PRO A 13 -12.18 -3.05 11.68
N GLY A 14 -12.10 -1.78 11.26
CA GLY A 14 -13.26 -0.99 10.85
C GLY A 14 -13.63 -1.13 9.36
N TYR A 15 -13.00 -2.05 8.63
CA TYR A 15 -13.30 -2.21 7.20
C TYR A 15 -14.77 -2.57 6.96
N ASN A 16 -15.44 -1.80 6.11
CA ASN A 16 -16.83 -1.99 5.74
C ASN A 16 -16.94 -2.49 4.29
N GLU A 17 -17.37 -3.73 4.11
CA GLU A 17 -17.39 -4.38 2.78
C GLU A 17 -18.32 -3.68 1.77
N SER A 18 -19.41 -3.05 2.24
CA SER A 18 -20.40 -2.43 1.36
C SER A 18 -19.97 -1.05 0.86
N SER A 19 -19.41 -0.22 1.75
CA SER A 19 -18.96 1.14 1.42
C SER A 19 -17.50 1.20 0.99
N LYS A 20 -16.73 0.13 1.25
CA LYS A 20 -15.27 0.08 1.15
C LYS A 20 -14.55 1.06 2.10
N ASP A 21 -15.26 1.59 3.10
CA ASP A 21 -14.62 2.41 4.12
C ASP A 21 -13.59 1.59 4.90
N GLY A 22 -12.44 2.20 5.20
CA GLY A 22 -11.34 1.54 5.88
C GLY A 22 -10.65 0.44 5.06
N ASP A 23 -10.64 0.53 3.72
CA ASP A 23 -9.91 -0.41 2.84
C ASP A 23 -8.38 -0.29 2.99
N LEU A 24 -7.88 -0.86 4.09
CA LEU A 24 -6.47 -0.88 4.47
C LEU A 24 -6.11 -2.23 5.10
N MET A 25 -4.96 -2.77 4.72
CA MET A 25 -4.44 -4.01 5.26
C MET A 25 -2.91 -3.95 5.41
N LEU A 26 -2.39 -4.53 6.49
CA LEU A 26 -0.95 -4.75 6.67
C LEU A 26 -0.58 -6.20 6.37
N LEU A 27 0.56 -6.39 5.73
CA LEU A 27 1.16 -7.71 5.45
C LEU A 27 2.48 -7.83 6.19
N ARG A 28 2.62 -8.83 7.06
CA ARG A 28 3.91 -9.18 7.65
C ARG A 28 4.61 -10.19 6.74
N LEU A 29 5.75 -9.81 6.18
CA LEU A 29 6.58 -10.72 5.38
C LEU A 29 7.19 -11.80 6.27
N GLN A 30 7.27 -13.04 5.76
CA GLN A 30 7.92 -14.16 6.47
C GLN A 30 9.43 -13.91 6.65
N VAL A 31 10.07 -13.35 5.64
CA VAL A 31 11.46 -12.90 5.68
C VAL A 31 11.48 -11.42 5.32
N PRO A 32 12.18 -10.56 6.09
CA PRO A 32 12.32 -9.15 5.75
C PRO A 32 12.80 -8.91 4.32
N ALA A 33 12.38 -7.80 3.73
CA ALA A 33 12.94 -7.34 2.46
C ALA A 33 14.37 -6.84 2.67
N HIS A 34 15.27 -7.14 1.74
CA HIS A 34 16.60 -6.55 1.76
C HIS A 34 16.53 -5.14 1.16
N LEU A 35 16.82 -4.12 1.96
CA LEU A 35 16.76 -2.74 1.47
C LEU A 35 17.91 -2.43 0.51
N SER A 36 17.62 -1.69 -0.55
CA SER A 36 18.59 -1.29 -1.57
C SER A 36 18.13 0.00 -2.27
N ARG A 37 18.87 0.45 -3.29
CA ARG A 37 18.46 1.58 -4.13
C ARG A 37 17.13 1.34 -4.86
N GLN A 38 16.77 0.08 -5.11
CA GLN A 38 15.55 -0.32 -5.82
C GLN A 38 14.43 -0.76 -4.87
N VAL A 39 14.72 -0.97 -3.58
CA VAL A 39 13.75 -1.45 -2.58
C VAL A 39 13.90 -0.60 -1.33
N SER A 40 12.96 0.32 -1.11
CA SER A 40 12.94 1.20 0.06
C SER A 40 11.51 1.43 0.54
N PRO A 41 11.29 1.62 1.86
CA PRO A 41 10.00 1.98 2.40
C PRO A 41 9.64 3.43 2.06
N LEU A 42 8.35 3.70 1.88
CA LEU A 42 7.84 5.07 1.81
C LEU A 42 7.57 5.61 3.22
N PRO A 43 7.89 6.88 3.50
CA PRO A 43 7.55 7.50 4.77
C PRO A 43 6.03 7.59 4.93
N LEU A 44 5.55 7.44 6.17
CA LEU A 44 4.15 7.66 6.49
C LEU A 44 3.83 9.15 6.45
N ALA A 45 2.63 9.48 5.96
CA ALA A 45 2.14 10.85 6.04
C ALA A 45 1.82 11.20 7.50
N HIS A 46 2.29 12.38 7.94
CA HIS A 46 1.97 12.93 9.25
C HIS A 46 0.87 13.98 9.20
N THR A 47 0.58 14.51 8.01
CA THR A 47 -0.43 15.53 7.75
C THR A 47 -1.16 15.20 6.45
N CYS A 48 -2.40 15.66 6.34
CA CYS A 48 -3.16 15.54 5.10
C CYS A 48 -2.56 16.41 4.00
N ALA A 49 -2.59 15.93 2.76
CA ALA A 49 -2.25 16.75 1.60
C ALA A 49 -3.31 17.84 1.39
N ALA A 50 -2.88 19.05 1.03
CA ALA A 50 -3.80 20.13 0.71
C ALA A 50 -4.43 19.91 -0.68
N PRO A 51 -5.65 20.42 -0.94
CA PRO A 51 -6.24 20.41 -2.28
C PRO A 51 -5.30 21.04 -3.32
N GLY A 52 -5.18 20.42 -4.49
CA GLY A 52 -4.28 20.85 -5.56
C GLY A 52 -2.83 20.37 -5.42
N THR A 53 -2.48 19.67 -4.34
CA THR A 53 -1.15 19.04 -4.22
C THR A 53 -0.93 18.04 -5.37
N THR A 54 0.16 18.19 -6.11
CA THR A 54 0.55 17.23 -7.15
C THR A 54 1.02 15.93 -6.51
N CYS A 55 0.43 14.81 -6.91
CA CYS A 55 0.75 13.47 -6.43
C CYS A 55 1.23 12.59 -7.59
N GLN A 56 2.09 11.61 -7.29
CA GLN A 56 2.49 10.57 -8.22
C GLN A 56 1.74 9.27 -7.89
N ILE A 57 1.08 8.70 -8.90
CA ILE A 57 0.38 7.40 -8.81
C ILE A 57 1.12 6.41 -9.71
N SER A 58 1.33 5.19 -9.23
CA SER A 58 2.04 4.14 -9.96
C SER A 58 1.37 2.78 -9.77
N GLY A 59 1.36 1.94 -10.80
CA GLY A 59 0.85 0.57 -10.75
C GLY A 59 0.93 -0.11 -12.11
N TRP A 60 0.54 -1.39 -12.15
CA TRP A 60 0.45 -2.19 -13.38
C TRP A 60 -0.99 -2.47 -13.82
N GLY A 61 -1.96 -1.73 -13.25
CA GLY A 61 -3.39 -1.92 -13.53
C GLY A 61 -3.81 -1.39 -14.92
N SER A 62 -5.02 -1.75 -15.34
CA SER A 62 -5.61 -1.21 -16.57
C SER A 62 -5.72 0.31 -16.51
N THR A 63 -5.23 0.98 -17.56
CA THR A 63 -5.40 2.44 -17.74
C THR A 63 -6.59 2.77 -18.63
N THR A 64 -7.20 1.77 -19.24
CA THR A 64 -8.43 1.90 -20.02
C THR A 64 -9.61 1.39 -19.18
N SER A 65 -10.67 2.18 -19.10
CA SER A 65 -11.96 1.69 -18.63
C SER A 65 -12.63 0.83 -19.71
N PRO A 66 -13.55 -0.07 -19.37
CA PRO A 66 -14.63 -0.46 -20.28
C PRO A 66 -15.45 0.75 -20.71
#